data_AF-A0A6J2R555-F1
#
_entry.id   AF-A0A6J2R555-F1
#
_cell.length_a   1.000
_cell.length_b   1.000
_cell.length_c   1.000
_cell.angle_alpha   90.00
_cell.angle_beta   90.00
_cell.angle_gamma   90.00
#
_symmetry.space_group_name_H-M   'P 1'
#
loop_
_entity.id
_entity.type
_entity.pdbx_description
1 polymer ?
#
loop_
_entity_poly.entity_id
_entity_poly.type
_entity_poly.pdbx_seq_one_letter_code
_entity_poly.pdbx_strand_id
1 'polypeptide(L)'
;MQICSVCSEHTPKYRCPACKIRYCSLGCYKRHKDSCLSVNPEAKDSLYTETRTVEDLLHKEDIIDKVPLQRLQLLGQSKELRDLLCNPHLRQLLRSIDSADSKDDLMQAAMQEPLFVEFSDQCLKVTSNEAGDL
;
A
#
# COMPACT_ATOMS: atom_id res chain seq x y z
N MET A 1 31.85 28.96 -1.97
CA MET A 1 32.04 28.15 -3.19
C MET A 1 31.43 26.78 -2.92
N GLN A 2 30.48 26.30 -3.74
CA GLN A 2 29.97 24.93 -3.58
C GLN A 2 30.89 23.96 -4.35
N ILE A 3 31.24 22.86 -3.71
CA ILE A 3 32.09 21.78 -4.26
C ILE A 3 31.26 20.51 -4.43
N CYS A 4 31.70 19.60 -5.30
CA CYS A 4 31.03 18.33 -5.57
C CYS A 4 30.85 17.51 -4.29
N SER A 5 29.63 17.06 -3.98
CA SER A 5 29.35 16.24 -2.80
C SER A 5 29.86 14.79 -2.89
N VAL A 6 30.49 14.41 -4.00
CA VAL A 6 31.00 13.05 -4.25
C VAL A 6 32.53 13.00 -4.22
N CYS A 7 33.20 13.98 -4.81
CA CYS A 7 34.66 14.02 -4.85
C CYS A 7 35.26 15.19 -4.09
N SER A 8 34.48 16.21 -3.70
CA SER A 8 34.93 17.40 -2.96
C SER A 8 36.05 18.22 -3.63
N GLU A 9 36.43 17.92 -4.87
CA GLU A 9 37.56 18.56 -5.57
C GLU A 9 37.12 19.65 -6.56
N HIS A 10 36.01 19.43 -7.27
CA HIS A 10 35.58 20.29 -8.37
C HIS A 10 34.24 20.97 -8.07
N THR A 11 34.01 22.13 -8.70
CA THR A 11 32.71 22.79 -8.67
C THR A 11 31.65 21.89 -9.33
N PRO A 12 30.49 21.68 -8.69
CA PRO A 12 29.46 20.83 -9.23
C PRO A 12 28.79 21.50 -10.44
N LYS A 13 28.54 20.70 -11.48
CA LYS A 13 27.86 21.13 -12.72
C LYS A 13 26.44 20.58 -12.81
N TYR A 14 26.15 19.51 -12.09
CA TYR A 14 24.92 18.75 -12.21
C TYR A 14 24.31 18.47 -10.84
N ARG A 15 23.02 18.13 -10.83
CA ARG A 15 22.26 17.80 -9.61
C ARG A 15 21.50 16.50 -9.83
N CYS A 16 21.54 15.59 -8.86
CA CYS A 16 20.73 14.38 -8.90
C CYS A 16 19.25 14.73 -8.69
N PRO A 17 18.30 14.27 -9.51
CA PRO A 17 16.87 14.50 -9.27
C PRO A 17 16.34 13.73 -8.05
N ALA A 18 16.99 12.62 -7.73
CA ALA A 18 16.56 11.60 -6.79
C ALA A 18 16.86 12.00 -5.33
N CYS A 19 18.14 12.21 -5.00
CA CYS A 19 18.58 12.63 -3.66
C CYS A 19 18.98 14.12 -3.59
N LYS A 20 18.80 14.89 -4.69
CA LYS A 20 19.08 16.34 -4.77
C LYS A 20 20.53 16.78 -4.54
N ILE A 21 21.49 15.85 -4.41
CA ILE A 21 22.92 16.18 -4.23
C ILE A 21 23.54 16.76 -5.51
N ARG A 22 24.60 17.55 -5.35
CA ARG A 22 25.30 18.22 -6.46
C ARG A 22 26.63 17.53 -6.78
N TYR A 23 26.93 17.33 -8.07
CA TYR A 23 28.13 16.63 -8.51
C TYR A 23 28.79 17.26 -9.75
N CYS A 24 30.08 17.00 -9.96
CA CYS A 24 30.86 17.67 -11.01
C CYS A 24 30.84 16.95 -12.37
N SER A 25 30.68 15.63 -12.40
CA SER A 25 30.80 14.82 -13.63
C SER A 25 30.04 13.50 -13.58
N LEU A 26 29.88 12.85 -14.74
CA LEU A 26 29.27 11.52 -14.84
C LEU A 26 30.00 10.44 -14.00
N GLY A 27 31.31 10.58 -13.80
CA GLY A 27 32.07 9.70 -12.92
C GLY A 27 31.64 9.81 -11.45
N CYS A 28 31.31 11.03 -11.01
CA CYS A 28 30.72 11.24 -9.69
C CYS A 28 29.27 10.77 -9.63
N TYR A 29 28.49 10.90 -10.71
CA TYR A 29 27.13 10.35 -10.76
C TYR A 29 27.12 8.84 -10.52
N LYS A 30 28.00 8.09 -11.20
CA LYS A 30 28.12 6.62 -11.05
C LYS A 30 28.50 6.22 -9.62
N ARG A 31 29.55 6.84 -9.05
CA ARG A 31 29.95 6.60 -7.66
C ARG A 31 28.85 6.87 -6.66
N HIS A 32 28.07 7.93 -6.88
CA HIS A 32 26.95 8.23 -6.02
C HIS A 32 25.75 7.30 -6.28
N LYS A 33 25.55 6.78 -7.48
CA LYS A 33 24.35 6.01 -7.87
C LYS A 33 24.10 4.82 -6.95
N ASP A 34 25.15 4.12 -6.53
CA ASP A 34 25.07 2.96 -5.65
C ASP A 34 24.74 3.33 -4.19
N SER A 35 25.12 4.54 -3.76
CA SER A 35 24.79 5.12 -2.44
C SER A 35 23.62 6.10 -2.52
N CYS A 36 22.99 6.23 -3.69
CA CYS A 36 21.91 7.16 -3.93
C CYS A 36 20.67 6.55 -3.32
N LEU A 37 20.40 6.89 -2.06
CA LEU A 37 19.14 6.60 -1.40
C LEU A 37 18.06 7.44 -2.07
N SER A 38 17.58 6.96 -3.21
CA SER A 38 16.33 7.40 -3.77
C SER A 38 15.39 6.22 -3.78
N VAL A 39 14.32 6.38 -3.00
CA VAL A 39 13.00 5.89 -3.36
C VAL A 39 12.83 6.25 -4.85
N ASN A 40 12.81 5.25 -5.73
CA ASN A 40 12.63 5.51 -7.14
C ASN A 40 11.50 4.61 -7.64
N PRO A 41 10.35 5.19 -8.03
CA PRO A 41 9.36 4.50 -8.82
C PRO A 41 9.97 4.17 -10.19
N GLU A 42 9.69 2.96 -10.65
CA GLU A 42 9.60 2.58 -12.06
C GLU A 42 10.90 2.50 -12.87
N ALA A 43 11.30 1.25 -13.15
CA ALA A 43 11.46 0.77 -14.53
C ALA A 43 11.83 -0.71 -14.52
N LYS A 44 10.86 -1.63 -14.74
CA LYS A 44 11.07 -2.91 -15.43
C LYS A 44 9.78 -3.35 -16.13
N ASP A 45 9.67 -3.01 -17.40
CA ASP A 45 8.83 -3.71 -18.37
C ASP A 45 9.57 -4.97 -18.84
N SER A 46 8.99 -6.14 -18.54
CA SER A 46 9.10 -7.37 -19.32
C SER A 46 8.21 -8.43 -18.70
N LEU A 47 7.17 -8.79 -19.45
CA LEU A 47 6.28 -9.90 -19.17
C LEU A 47 7.03 -11.24 -19.12
N TYR A 48 6.78 -12.02 -18.07
CA TYR A 48 6.13 -13.35 -18.09
C TYR A 48 6.69 -14.22 -16.94
N THR A 49 5.78 -14.63 -16.07
CA THR A 49 5.81 -15.90 -15.32
C THR A 49 6.67 -16.04 -14.06
N GLU A 50 5.94 -16.47 -13.03
CA GLU A 50 6.35 -17.18 -11.82
C GLU A 50 6.97 -16.39 -10.65
N THR A 51 6.06 -16.03 -9.74
CA THR A 51 6.04 -16.58 -8.38
C THR A 51 7.39 -16.63 -7.65
N ARG A 52 7.85 -15.47 -7.15
CA ARG A 52 8.61 -15.37 -5.90
C ARG A 52 8.77 -13.90 -5.53
N THR A 53 7.81 -13.36 -4.80
CA THR A 53 8.05 -12.14 -4.05
C THR A 53 9.03 -12.46 -2.93
N VAL A 54 10.20 -11.84 -2.98
CA VAL A 54 11.17 -11.72 -1.88
C VAL A 54 10.63 -10.87 -0.70
N GLU A 55 9.32 -10.73 -0.59
CA GLU A 55 8.58 -9.98 0.42
C GLU A 55 8.12 -10.89 1.59
N ASP A 56 8.28 -12.21 1.50
CA ASP A 56 7.90 -13.15 2.58
C ASP A 56 8.92 -13.22 3.73
N LEU A 57 10.02 -12.45 3.68
CA LEU A 57 11.10 -12.57 4.65
C LEU A 57 11.18 -11.43 5.69
N LEU A 58 10.30 -10.42 5.66
CA LEU A 58 10.40 -9.30 6.61
C LEU A 58 9.11 -8.86 7.33
N HIS A 59 7.94 -9.48 7.15
CA HIS A 59 6.71 -9.03 7.85
C HIS A 59 5.78 -10.17 8.31
N LYS A 60 6.30 -11.32 8.74
CA LYS A 60 5.44 -12.44 9.18
C LYS A 60 4.61 -12.15 10.45
N GLU A 61 4.91 -11.07 11.17
CA GLU A 61 4.31 -10.77 12.47
C GLU A 61 3.25 -9.65 12.42
N ASP A 62 3.15 -8.90 11.30
CA ASP A 62 2.23 -7.75 11.12
C ASP A 62 1.01 -8.08 10.21
N ILE A 63 0.82 -9.36 9.86
CA ILE A 63 -0.21 -9.83 8.91
C ILE A 63 -1.37 -10.54 9.63
N ILE A 64 -1.39 -10.56 10.97
CA ILE A 64 -2.44 -11.28 11.72
C ILE A 64 -3.82 -10.64 11.49
N ASP A 65 -3.88 -9.31 11.36
CA ASP A 65 -5.14 -8.58 11.17
C ASP A 65 -5.62 -8.48 9.70
N LYS A 66 -4.86 -9.02 8.74
CA LYS A 66 -5.23 -8.95 7.32
C LYS A 66 -6.03 -10.18 6.92
N VAL A 67 -7.25 -9.97 6.41
CA VAL A 67 -8.08 -11.05 5.86
C VAL A 67 -7.47 -11.57 4.55
N PRO A 68 -7.21 -12.89 4.42
CA PRO A 68 -6.70 -13.48 3.17
C PRO A 68 -7.65 -13.28 1.99
N LEU A 69 -7.09 -13.11 0.77
CA LEU A 69 -7.86 -12.88 -0.45
C LEU A 69 -8.91 -13.97 -0.72
N GLN A 70 -8.60 -15.22 -0.39
CA GLN A 70 -9.51 -16.35 -0.54
C GLN A 70 -10.78 -16.16 0.31
N ARG A 71 -10.63 -15.65 1.54
CA ARG A 71 -11.77 -15.34 2.42
C ARG A 71 -12.54 -14.11 1.94
N LEU A 72 -11.85 -13.12 1.37
CA LEU A 72 -12.53 -11.95 0.77
C LEU A 72 -13.41 -12.33 -0.42
N GLN A 73 -13.06 -13.36 -1.20
CA GLN A 73 -13.91 -13.84 -2.30
C GLN A 73 -15.25 -14.41 -1.82
N LEU A 74 -15.29 -14.98 -0.60
CA LEU A 74 -16.53 -15.51 0.00
C LEU A 74 -17.56 -14.41 0.27
N LEU A 75 -17.11 -13.18 0.54
CA LEU A 75 -17.99 -12.02 0.72
C LEU A 75 -18.89 -11.80 -0.50
N GLY A 76 -18.38 -12.06 -1.72
CA GLY A 76 -19.13 -11.91 -2.97
C GLY A 76 -20.20 -12.99 -3.21
N GLN A 77 -20.15 -14.10 -2.47
CA GLN A 77 -21.11 -15.20 -2.56
C GLN A 77 -22.29 -15.02 -1.59
N SER A 78 -22.11 -14.20 -0.54
CA SER A 78 -23.16 -13.90 0.44
C SER A 78 -24.23 -13.00 -0.16
N LYS A 79 -25.46 -13.51 -0.25
CA LYS A 79 -26.62 -12.75 -0.77
C LYS A 79 -26.98 -11.57 0.14
N GLU A 80 -26.84 -11.75 1.45
CA GLU A 80 -27.12 -10.71 2.46
C GLU A 80 -26.16 -9.52 2.32
N LEU A 81 -24.87 -9.76 2.11
CA LEU A 81 -23.90 -8.67 1.85
C LEU A 81 -24.22 -7.93 0.55
N ARG A 82 -24.63 -8.65 -0.49
CA ARG A 82 -24.99 -8.03 -1.77
C ARG A 82 -26.24 -7.17 -1.65
N ASP A 83 -27.21 -7.60 -0.83
CA ASP A 83 -28.43 -6.82 -0.57
C ASP A 83 -28.11 -5.53 0.21
N LEU A 84 -27.26 -5.62 1.25
CA LEU A 84 -26.77 -4.45 1.97
C LEU A 84 -26.03 -3.47 1.03
N LEU A 85 -25.20 -3.98 0.13
CA LEU A 85 -24.48 -3.18 -0.86
C LEU A 85 -25.38 -2.58 -1.95
N CYS A 86 -26.64 -3.02 -2.11
CA CYS A 86 -27.59 -2.32 -2.96
C CYS A 86 -27.87 -0.90 -2.45
N ASN A 87 -27.69 -0.64 -1.16
CA ASN A 87 -27.88 0.68 -0.58
C ASN A 87 -26.82 1.69 -1.10
N PRO A 88 -27.23 2.79 -1.75
CA PRO A 88 -26.28 3.79 -2.29
C PRO A 88 -25.51 4.53 -1.18
N HIS A 89 -26.12 4.74 0.00
CA HIS A 89 -25.48 5.43 1.11
C HIS A 89 -24.32 4.61 1.69
N LEU A 90 -24.51 3.29 1.85
CA LEU A 90 -23.46 2.40 2.31
C LEU A 90 -22.26 2.39 1.33
N ARG A 91 -22.53 2.33 0.02
CA ARG A 91 -21.49 2.41 -1.01
C ARG A 91 -20.73 3.73 -0.99
N GLN A 92 -21.42 4.84 -0.72
CA GLN A 92 -20.79 6.15 -0.60
C GLN A 92 -19.94 6.25 0.66
N LEU A 93 -20.42 5.73 1.79
CA LEU A 93 -19.70 5.67 3.05
C LEU A 93 -18.40 4.85 2.89
N LEU A 94 -18.49 3.66 2.29
CA LEU A 94 -17.32 2.81 2.01
C LEU A 94 -16.28 3.53 1.13
N ARG A 95 -16.71 4.21 0.07
CA ARG A 95 -15.80 5.01 -0.78
C ARG A 95 -15.20 6.20 -0.03
N SER A 96 -15.98 6.83 0.85
CA SER A 96 -15.50 7.95 1.67
C SER A 96 -14.41 7.50 2.63
N ILE A 97 -14.55 6.33 3.24
CA ILE A 97 -13.53 5.76 4.13
C ILE A 97 -12.28 5.36 3.33
N ASP A 98 -12.46 4.72 2.16
CA ASP A 98 -11.34 4.23 1.34
C ASP A 98 -10.47 5.37 0.79
N SER A 99 -11.10 6.48 0.38
CA SER A 99 -10.41 7.63 -0.24
C SER A 99 -9.91 8.69 0.74
N ALA A 100 -10.18 8.56 2.05
CA ALA A 100 -9.84 9.60 3.00
C ALA A 100 -8.38 9.57 3.47
N ASP A 101 -7.86 10.77 3.73
CA ASP A 101 -6.55 10.99 4.32
C ASP A 101 -6.50 10.57 5.81
N SER A 102 -7.58 10.80 6.57
CA SER A 102 -7.74 10.39 7.97
C SER A 102 -8.70 9.21 8.09
N LYS A 103 -8.19 7.98 8.00
CA LYS A 103 -8.99 6.75 8.02
C LYS A 103 -9.57 6.43 9.39
N ASP A 104 -8.84 6.75 10.46
CA ASP A 104 -9.24 6.43 11.84
C ASP A 104 -10.51 7.18 12.25
N ASP A 105 -10.54 8.51 12.02
CA ASP A 105 -11.69 9.35 12.37
C ASP A 105 -12.95 8.97 11.59
N LEU A 106 -12.79 8.68 10.28
CA LEU A 106 -13.91 8.25 9.45
C LEU A 106 -14.35 6.83 9.76
N MET A 107 -13.44 5.93 10.12
CA MET A 107 -13.79 4.60 10.58
C MET A 107 -14.61 4.69 11.87
N GLN A 108 -14.20 5.54 12.81
CA GLN A 108 -14.97 5.78 14.04
C GLN A 108 -16.36 6.34 13.76
N ALA A 109 -16.46 7.31 12.85
CA ALA A 109 -17.76 7.87 12.44
C ALA A 109 -18.63 6.82 11.72
N ALA A 110 -18.05 6.02 10.85
CA ALA A 110 -18.75 4.95 10.14
C ALA A 110 -19.27 3.88 11.11
N MET A 111 -18.53 3.56 12.17
CA MET A 111 -19.00 2.65 13.23
C MET A 111 -20.23 3.16 14.01
N GLN A 112 -20.59 4.45 13.89
CA GLN A 112 -21.84 4.97 14.45
C GLN A 112 -23.05 4.76 13.53
N GLU A 113 -22.82 4.45 12.25
CA GLU A 113 -23.88 4.24 11.28
C GLU A 113 -24.40 2.80 11.38
N PRO A 114 -25.70 2.57 11.68
CA PRO A 114 -26.23 1.22 11.90
C PRO A 114 -26.08 0.32 10.66
N LEU A 115 -26.17 0.92 9.46
CA LEU A 115 -25.98 0.22 8.19
C LEU A 115 -24.54 -0.27 8.00
N PHE A 116 -23.55 0.48 8.48
CA PHE A 116 -22.15 0.08 8.39
C PHE A 116 -21.82 -1.01 9.40
N VAL A 117 -22.39 -0.92 10.61
CA VAL A 117 -22.26 -1.95 11.64
C VAL A 117 -22.83 -3.28 11.14
N GLU A 118 -24.03 -3.27 10.57
CA GLU A 118 -24.66 -4.46 9.98
C GLU A 118 -23.82 -5.04 8.84
N PHE A 119 -23.27 -4.19 7.97
CA PHE A 119 -22.33 -4.61 6.93
C PHE A 119 -21.06 -5.25 7.53
N SER A 120 -20.47 -4.64 8.56
CA SER A 120 -19.25 -5.15 9.18
C SER A 120 -19.48 -6.48 9.89
N ASP A 121 -20.61 -6.63 10.59
CA ASP A 121 -20.99 -7.86 11.28
C ASP A 121 -21.15 -9.00 10.28
N GLN A 122 -21.84 -8.73 9.17
CA GLN A 122 -22.01 -9.71 8.11
C GLN A 122 -20.69 -10.07 7.41
N CYS A 123 -19.77 -9.11 7.24
CA CYS A 123 -18.42 -9.40 6.73
C CYS A 123 -17.65 -10.30 7.70
N LEU A 124 -17.64 -9.95 8.99
CA LEU A 124 -16.97 -10.72 10.04
C LEU A 124 -17.56 -12.13 10.16
N LYS A 125 -18.88 -12.28 10.03
CA LYS A 125 -19.55 -13.57 10.02
C LYS A 125 -19.05 -14.45 8.88
N VAL A 126 -18.95 -13.92 7.66
CA VAL A 126 -18.45 -14.68 6.51
C VAL A 126 -16.97 -15.04 6.65
N THR A 127 -16.14 -14.13 7.17
CA THR A 127 -14.69 -14.37 7.30
C THR A 127 -14.29 -15.20 8.51
N SER A 128 -15.12 -15.23 9.56
CA SER A 128 -14.86 -15.95 10.82
C SER A 128 -15.48 -17.35 10.85
N ASN A 129 -16.49 -17.63 10.02
CA ASN A 129 -17.19 -18.92 10.01
C ASN A 129 -16.39 -20.08 9.38
N GLU A 130 -15.10 -19.86 9.06
CA GLU A 130 -14.17 -20.90 8.57
C GLU A 130 -12.98 -21.08 9.54
N ALA A 131 -13.23 -21.00 10.85
CA ALA A 131 -12.25 -21.29 11.89
C ALA A 131 -12.86 -22.10 13.06
N GLY A 132 -13.78 -23.02 12.75
CA GLY A 132 -14.49 -23.81 13.75
C GLY A 132 -14.96 -25.19 13.32
N ASP A 133 -14.39 -25.78 12.26
CA ASP A 133 -14.62 -27.19 11.94
C ASP A 133 -13.31 -27.83 11.43
N LEU A 134 -12.44 -28.17 12.38
CA LEU A 134 -11.59 -29.36 12.40
C LEU A 134 -10.89 -29.51 13.76
#